data_AF-A0A2E9A0N2-F1
#
_entry.id   AF-A0A2E9A0N2-F1
#
_cell.length_a   1.000
_cell.length_b   1.000
_cell.length_c   1.000
_cell.angle_alpha   90.00
_cell.angle_beta   90.00
_cell.angle_gamma   90.00
#
_symmetry.space_group_name_H-M   'P 1'
#
loop_
_entity.id
_entity.type
_entity.pdbx_description
1 polymer ?
#
loop_
_entity_poly.entity_id
_entity_poly.type
_entity_poly.pdbx_seq_one_letter_code
_entity_poly.pdbx_strand_id
1 'polypeptide(L)'
;FRVLRIISVIPELKLIIEALLSSIKRVFYVGLLLFIILYIYATIGSILFSNDIPQRWSDVGVSMITLFQVLTLSSWEQVMLPLQEIYWWAWIYFFSFIIICGITMLNLLIAILVDVVINQKKL
;
A
#
# COMPACT_ATOMS: atom_id res chain seq x y z
N PHE A 1 8.35 -1.93 -28.68
CA PHE A 1 8.08 -0.49 -28.94
C PHE A 1 6.92 -0.18 -29.90
N ARG A 2 6.12 -1.16 -30.39
CA ARG A 2 4.94 -0.85 -31.25
C ARG A 2 3.73 -0.33 -30.46
N VAL A 3 3.50 -0.86 -29.25
CA VAL A 3 2.41 -0.42 -28.35
C VAL A 3 2.59 1.03 -27.87
N LEU A 4 3.83 1.44 -27.56
CA LEU A 4 4.13 2.81 -27.14
C LEU A 4 3.82 3.86 -28.25
N ARG A 5 3.87 3.48 -29.53
CA ARG A 5 3.47 4.38 -30.63
C ARG A 5 1.98 4.68 -30.63
N ILE A 6 1.12 3.73 -30.26
CA ILE A 6 -0.34 3.91 -30.22
C ILE A 6 -0.72 4.99 -29.21
N ILE A 7 -0.07 4.96 -28.05
CA ILE A 7 -0.20 5.97 -27.00
C ILE A 7 0.15 7.37 -27.53
N SER A 8 1.21 7.48 -28.32
CA SER A 8 1.63 8.77 -28.91
C SER A 8 0.76 9.26 -30.08
N VAL A 9 -0.15 8.42 -30.60
CA VAL A 9 -1.04 8.77 -31.72
C VAL A 9 -2.44 9.15 -31.24
N ILE A 10 -2.94 8.55 -30.17
CA ILE A 10 -4.28 8.80 -29.63
C ILE A 10 -4.22 9.93 -28.58
N PRO A 11 -4.78 11.13 -28.85
CA PRO A 11 -4.72 12.27 -27.94
C PRO A 11 -5.29 11.98 -26.54
N GLU A 12 -6.35 11.18 -26.46
CA GLU A 12 -7.01 10.81 -25.21
C GLU A 12 -6.10 9.97 -24.31
N LEU A 13 -5.28 9.07 -24.90
CA LEU A 13 -4.31 8.28 -24.14
C LEU A 13 -3.17 9.15 -23.59
N LYS A 14 -2.75 10.18 -24.34
CA LYS A 14 -1.75 11.15 -23.84
C LYS A 14 -2.28 11.90 -22.62
N LEU A 15 -3.53 12.37 -22.68
CA LEU A 15 -4.15 13.10 -21.59
C LEU A 15 -4.24 12.25 -20.31
N ILE A 16 -4.57 10.96 -20.43
CA ILE A 16 -4.55 10.02 -19.30
C ILE A 16 -3.15 9.87 -18.72
N ILE A 17 -2.12 9.71 -19.56
CA ILE A 17 -0.74 9.53 -19.10
C ILE A 17 -0.20 10.79 -18.43
N GLU A 18 -0.45 11.97 -19.00
CA GLU A 18 -0.07 13.25 -18.40
C GLU A 18 -0.75 13.43 -17.04
N ALA A 19 -2.03 13.06 -16.91
CA ALA A 19 -2.74 13.06 -15.64
C ALA A 19 -2.12 12.07 -14.62
N LEU A 20 -1.73 10.87 -15.04
CA LEU A 20 -1.04 9.90 -14.18
C LEU A 20 0.33 10.42 -13.71
N LEU A 21 1.12 10.98 -14.62
CA LEU A 21 2.42 11.57 -14.31
C LEU A 21 2.29 12.79 -13.40
N SER A 22 1.23 13.59 -13.55
CA SER A 22 0.98 14.74 -12.67
C SER A 22 0.74 14.32 -11.21
N SER A 23 0.20 13.12 -10.99
CA SER A 23 -0.08 12.57 -9.65
C SER A 23 1.14 11.94 -8.99
N ILE A 24 2.25 11.72 -9.72
CA ILE A 24 3.40 10.94 -9.23
C ILE A 24 4.03 11.52 -7.96
N LYS A 25 4.10 12.85 -7.85
CA LYS A 25 4.70 13.53 -6.68
C LYS A 25 3.93 13.22 -5.40
N ARG A 26 2.59 13.26 -5.46
CA ARG A 26 1.72 12.96 -4.31
C ARG A 26 1.78 11.48 -3.94
N VAL A 27 1.69 10.61 -4.95
CA VAL A 27 1.80 9.16 -4.77
C VAL A 27 3.14 8.79 -4.14
N PHE A 28 4.24 9.46 -4.52
CA PHE A 28 5.56 9.23 -3.94
C PHE A 28 5.60 9.52 -2.43
N TYR A 29 5.10 10.67 -1.98
CA TYR A 29 5.10 11.01 -0.55
C TYR A 29 4.22 10.08 0.28
N VAL A 30 3.05 9.69 -0.23
CA VAL A 30 2.20 8.70 0.45
C VAL A 30 2.86 7.31 0.43
N GLY A 31 3.50 6.94 -0.67
CA GLY A 31 4.28 5.70 -0.77
C GLY A 31 5.40 5.64 0.28
N LEU A 32 6.08 6.75 0.54
CA LEU A 32 7.09 6.86 1.59
C LEU A 32 6.47 6.68 2.99
N LEU A 33 5.30 7.29 3.24
CA LEU A 33 4.58 7.12 4.50
C LEU A 33 4.13 5.67 4.71
N LEU A 34 3.57 5.03 3.68
CA LEU A 34 3.21 3.62 3.70
C LEU A 34 4.43 2.73 3.93
N PHE A 35 5.57 3.05 3.31
CA PHE A 35 6.82 2.32 3.53
C PHE A 35 7.29 2.40 4.98
N ILE A 36 7.18 3.57 5.62
CA ILE A 36 7.51 3.74 7.05
C ILE A 36 6.58 2.91 7.93
N ILE A 37 5.26 2.97 7.70
CA ILE A 37 4.26 2.16 8.43
C ILE A 37 4.58 0.67 8.27
N LEU A 38 4.84 0.23 7.04
CA LEU A 38 5.15 -1.14 6.70
C LEU A 38 6.45 -1.61 7.38
N TYR A 39 7.50 -0.79 7.41
CA TYR A 39 8.75 -1.10 8.10
C TYR A 39 8.56 -1.24 9.62
N ILE A 40 7.78 -0.34 10.25
CA ILE A 40 7.49 -0.39 11.69
C ILE A 40 6.77 -1.69 12.04
N TYR A 41 5.68 -2.00 11.33
CA TYR A 41 4.93 -3.23 11.56
C TYR A 41 5.79 -4.47 11.24
N ALA A 42 6.58 -4.46 10.17
CA ALA A 42 7.46 -5.58 9.83
C ALA A 42 8.49 -5.86 10.92
N THR A 43 9.07 -4.82 11.50
CA THR A 43 10.01 -4.94 12.62
C THR A 43 9.31 -5.57 13.82
N ILE A 44 8.14 -5.06 14.21
CA ILE A 44 7.34 -5.61 15.32
C ILE A 44 6.99 -7.08 15.04
N GLY A 45 6.45 -7.39 13.86
CA GLY A 45 6.07 -8.75 13.47
C GLY A 45 7.24 -9.73 13.46
N SER A 46 8.41 -9.32 12.96
CA SER A 46 9.61 -10.16 12.98
C SER A 46 10.08 -10.48 14.41
N ILE A 47 9.89 -9.56 15.36
CA ILE A 47 10.24 -9.79 16.77
C ILE A 47 9.22 -10.72 17.44
N LEU A 48 7.93 -10.52 17.15
CA LEU A 48 6.84 -11.23 17.84
C LEU A 48 6.56 -12.63 17.27
N PHE A 49 6.71 -12.83 15.96
CA PHE A 49 6.15 -13.99 15.26
C PHE A 49 7.20 -14.89 14.58
N SER A 50 8.47 -14.50 14.59
CA SER A 50 9.56 -15.24 13.91
C SER A 50 9.76 -16.66 14.43
N ASN A 51 9.56 -16.90 15.73
CA ASN A 51 9.75 -18.22 16.34
C ASN A 51 8.63 -19.20 15.96
N ASP A 52 7.40 -18.73 15.77
CA ASP A 52 6.25 -19.60 15.50
C ASP A 52 6.00 -19.80 14.01
N ILE A 53 6.14 -18.73 13.20
CA ILE A 53 5.88 -18.76 11.76
C ILE A 53 7.05 -18.11 10.99
N PRO A 54 8.25 -18.71 11.01
CA PRO A 54 9.45 -18.14 10.39
C PRO A 54 9.30 -17.93 8.88
N GLN A 55 8.45 -18.70 8.19
CA GLN A 55 8.25 -18.58 6.74
C GLN A 55 7.71 -17.21 6.31
N ARG A 56 7.08 -16.47 7.22
CA ARG A 56 6.50 -15.14 6.97
C ARG A 56 7.12 -14.03 7.80
N TRP A 57 7.89 -14.37 8.84
CA TRP A 57 8.36 -13.43 9.85
C TRP A 57 9.84 -13.61 10.24
N SER A 58 10.62 -14.43 9.54
CA SER A 58 12.03 -14.74 9.87
C SER A 58 12.92 -13.51 10.08
N ASP A 59 12.67 -12.47 9.29
CA ASP A 59 13.40 -11.21 9.34
C ASP A 59 12.49 -10.07 8.84
N VAL A 60 12.99 -8.85 8.97
CA VAL A 60 12.24 -7.64 8.58
C VAL A 60 11.88 -7.66 7.09
N GLY A 61 12.79 -8.10 6.20
CA GLY A 61 12.54 -8.12 4.77
C GLY A 61 11.41 -9.07 4.37
N VAL A 62 11.41 -10.29 4.91
CA VAL A 62 10.34 -11.27 4.70
C VAL A 62 9.03 -10.76 5.32
N SER A 63 9.08 -10.16 6.51
CA SER A 63 7.91 -9.56 7.17
C SER A 63 7.32 -8.40 6.35
N MET A 64 8.17 -7.60 5.70
CA MET A 64 7.73 -6.52 4.81
C MET A 64 6.98 -7.07 3.59
N ILE A 65 7.43 -8.17 2.99
CA ILE A 65 6.73 -8.83 1.87
C ILE A 65 5.37 -9.37 2.34
N THR A 66 5.33 -10.04 3.50
CA THR A 66 4.10 -10.53 4.13
C THR A 66 3.12 -9.38 4.36
N LEU A 67 3.57 -8.26 4.91
CA LEU A 67 2.71 -7.11 5.17
C LEU A 67 2.32 -6.35 3.90
N PHE A 68 3.13 -6.41 2.84
CA PHE A 68 2.73 -5.88 1.53
C PHE A 68 1.57 -6.70 0.94
N GLN A 69 1.56 -8.03 1.09
CA GLN A 69 0.40 -8.85 0.76
C GLN A 69 -0.83 -8.41 1.58
N VAL A 70 -0.69 -8.23 2.89
CA VAL A 70 -1.78 -7.77 3.78
C VAL A 70 -2.27 -6.37 3.38
N LEU A 71 -1.38 -5.45 2.99
CA LEU A 71 -1.71 -4.10 2.51
C LEU A 71 -2.67 -4.15 1.32
N THR A 72 -2.46 -5.08 0.40
CA THR A 72 -3.34 -5.29 -0.77
C THR A 72 -4.63 -6.05 -0.44
N LEU A 73 -4.83 -6.44 0.82
CA LEU A 73 -5.91 -7.29 1.30
C LEU A 73 -5.98 -8.65 0.58
N SER A 74 -4.88 -9.09 -0.02
CA SER A 74 -4.82 -10.33 -0.78
C SER A 74 -4.66 -11.53 0.16
N SER A 75 -5.75 -12.27 0.39
CA SER A 75 -5.78 -13.44 1.28
C SER A 75 -5.12 -13.16 2.65
N TRP A 76 -5.33 -11.96 3.17
CA TRP A 76 -4.67 -11.48 4.39
C TRP A 76 -5.13 -12.27 5.63
N GLU A 77 -6.33 -12.84 5.59
CA GLU A 77 -6.85 -13.74 6.62
C GLU A 77 -5.97 -14.98 6.79
N GLN A 78 -5.38 -15.49 5.69
CA GLN A 78 -4.46 -16.63 5.76
C GLN A 78 -3.14 -16.26 6.44
N VAL A 79 -2.81 -14.98 6.53
CA VAL A 79 -1.66 -14.46 7.28
C VAL A 79 -1.99 -14.33 8.76
N MET A 80 -3.17 -13.82 9.09
CA MET A 80 -3.60 -13.58 10.47
C MET A 80 -4.03 -14.86 11.19
N LEU A 81 -4.87 -15.70 10.58
CA LEU A 81 -5.53 -16.81 11.27
C LEU A 81 -4.55 -17.80 11.95
N PRO A 82 -3.44 -18.22 11.33
CA PRO A 82 -2.46 -19.07 12.00
C PRO A 82 -1.84 -18.41 13.24
N LEU A 83 -1.64 -17.08 13.22
CA LEU A 83 -1.18 -16.35 14.40
C LEU A 83 -2.27 -16.18 15.44
N GLN A 84 -3.54 -16.08 15.02
CA GLN A 84 -4.68 -15.94 15.93
C GLN A 84 -4.92 -17.20 16.77
N GLU A 85 -4.54 -18.38 16.28
CA GLU A 85 -4.56 -19.64 17.04
C GLU A 85 -3.52 -19.68 18.17
N ILE A 86 -2.44 -18.89 18.05
CA ILE A 86 -1.33 -18.83 19.01
C ILE A 86 -1.48 -17.61 19.93
N TYR A 87 -1.82 -16.46 19.35
CA TYR A 87 -1.90 -15.15 19.98
C TYR A 87 -3.32 -14.61 19.90
N TRP A 88 -4.03 -14.62 21.03
CA TRP A 88 -5.42 -14.13 21.08
C TRP A 88 -5.57 -12.66 20.64
N TRP A 89 -4.51 -11.87 20.73
CA TRP A 89 -4.45 -10.46 20.35
C TRP A 89 -3.97 -10.21 18.91
N ALA A 90 -3.67 -11.25 18.13
CA ALA A 90 -3.16 -11.09 16.75
C ALA A 90 -4.06 -10.20 15.90
N TRP A 91 -5.39 -10.34 16.02
CA TRP A 91 -6.35 -9.48 15.32
C TRP A 91 -6.09 -7.98 15.53
N ILE A 92 -5.67 -7.55 16.71
CA ILE A 92 -5.38 -6.12 16.98
C ILE A 92 -4.24 -5.63 16.10
N TYR A 93 -3.17 -6.43 16.00
CA TYR A 93 -2.01 -6.11 15.16
C TYR A 93 -2.41 -5.97 13.69
N PHE A 94 -3.15 -6.94 13.13
CA PHE A 94 -3.54 -6.90 11.72
C PHE A 94 -4.61 -5.84 11.40
N PHE A 95 -5.64 -5.71 12.23
CA PHE A 95 -6.70 -4.72 12.00
C PHE A 95 -6.17 -3.30 12.15
N SER A 96 -5.30 -3.02 13.13
CA SER A 96 -4.67 -1.70 13.25
C SER A 96 -3.83 -1.35 12.03
N PHE A 97 -3.01 -2.29 11.53
CA PHE A 97 -2.25 -2.12 10.29
C PHE A 97 -3.15 -1.79 9.10
N ILE A 98 -4.21 -2.58 8.89
CA ILE A 98 -5.16 -2.42 7.77
C ILE A 98 -5.88 -1.07 7.86
N ILE A 99 -6.36 -0.68 9.04
CA ILE A 99 -7.06 0.59 9.25
C ILE A 99 -6.12 1.77 8.97
N ILE A 100 -4.90 1.76 9.51
CA ILE A 100 -3.92 2.83 9.32
C ILE A 100 -3.55 2.97 7.83
N CYS A 101 -3.29 1.85 7.15
CA CYS A 101 -2.99 1.85 5.72
C CYS A 101 -4.19 2.27 4.87
N GLY A 102 -5.40 1.83 5.23
CA GLY A 102 -6.65 2.20 4.58
C GLY A 102 -6.93 3.70 4.67
N ILE A 103 -6.77 4.30 5.86
CA ILE A 103 -6.88 5.76 6.06
C ILE A 103 -5.83 6.50 5.23
N THR A 104 -4.59 6.00 5.21
CA THR A 104 -3.50 6.60 4.44
C THR A 104 -3.80 6.58 2.93
N MET A 105 -4.32 5.47 2.41
CA MET A 105 -4.76 5.35 1.01
C MET A 105 -5.98 6.23 0.71
N LEU A 106 -6.94 6.31 1.63
CA LEU A 106 -8.10 7.19 1.48
C LEU A 106 -7.68 8.66 1.41
N ASN A 107 -6.73 9.06 2.26
CA ASN A 107 -6.17 10.41 2.26
C ASN A 107 -5.45 10.74 0.95
N LEU A 108 -4.77 9.76 0.32
CA LEU A 108 -4.20 9.93 -1.02
C LEU A 108 -5.30 10.16 -2.06
N LEU A 109 -6.37 9.39 -2.03
CA LEU A 109 -7.49 9.53 -2.95
C LEU A 109 -8.15 10.91 -2.80
N ILE A 110 -8.38 11.35 -1.57
CA ILE A 110 -8.89 12.70 -1.26
C ILE A 110 -7.93 13.76 -1.80
N ALA A 111 -6.62 13.63 -1.55
CA ALA A 111 -5.62 14.59 -2.02
C ALA A 111 -5.59 14.70 -3.55
N ILE A 112 -5.73 13.57 -4.27
CA ILE A 112 -5.80 13.56 -5.74
C ILE A 112 -7.11 14.20 -6.22
N LEU A 113 -8.25 13.84 -5.64
CA LEU A 113 -9.55 14.40 -6.05
C LEU A 113 -9.61 15.90 -5.83
N VAL A 114 -9.13 16.40 -4.68
CA VAL A 114 -9.09 17.83 -4.37
C VAL A 114 -8.23 18.58 -5.38
N ASP A 115 -7.07 18.03 -5.75
CA ASP A 115 -6.20 18.65 -6.76
C ASP A 115 -6.88 18.75 -8.13
N VAL A 116 -7.58 17.69 -8.57
CA VAL A 116 -8.32 17.70 -9.84
C VAL A 116 -9.43 18.75 -9.81
N VAL A 117 -10.22 18.83 -8.73
CA VAL A 117 -11.32 19.79 -8.61
C VAL A 117 -10.82 21.24 -8.58
N ILE A 118 -9.71 21.52 -7.89
CA ILE A 118 -9.13 22.87 -7.84
C ILE A 118 -8.55 23.27 -9.19
N ASN A 119 -7.89 22.35 -9.90
CA ASN A 119 -7.28 22.64 -11.19
C ASN A 119 -8.32 22.78 -12.31
N GLN A 120 -9.48 22.10 -12.24
CA GLN A 120 -10.60 22.32 -13.17
C GLN A 120 -11.29 23.68 -12.98
N LYS A 121 -11.38 24.21 -11.75
CA LYS A 121 -11.98 25.54 -11.48
C LYS A 121 -11.14 26.72 -11.97
N LYS A 122 -9.89 26.50 -12.40
CA LYS A 122 -9.01 27.55 -12.93
C LYS A 122 -9.13 27.75 -14.45
N LEU A 123 -9.97 26.96 -15.13
CA LEU A 123 -10.37 27.11 -16.54
C LEU A 123 -11.80 27.65 -16.61
#